data_AF-A0A975M6P6-F1
#
_entry.id   AF-A0A975M6P6-F1
#
_cell.length_a   1.000
_cell.length_b   1.000
_cell.length_c   1.000
_cell.angle_alpha   90.00
_cell.angle_beta   90.00
_cell.angle_gamma   90.00
#
_symmetry.space_group_name_H-M   'P 1'
#
loop_
_entity.id
_entity.type
_entity.pdbx_description
1 polymer ?
#
loop_
_entity_poly.entity_id
_entity_poly.type
_entity_poly.pdbx_seq_one_letter_code
_entity_poly.pdbx_strand_id
1 'polypeptide(L)'
;MELNGIRGTTLLTEDPEQPWPRNLSIAGTGSASVVEVSVLPARCDPHAIAEDKAGTRLPVDITAGEWSGQLLLKPDEEFTRSVYAFVTAACAKAGSTESADRRK
;
A
#
# COMPACT_ATOMS: atom_id res chain seq x y z
N MET A 1 -9.34 11.75 -16.62
CA MET A 1 -8.34 10.68 -16.41
C MET A 1 -9.02 9.59 -15.62
N GLU A 2 -8.58 8.34 -15.77
CA GLU A 2 -9.07 7.22 -15.00
C GLU A 2 -7.92 6.60 -14.21
N LEU A 3 -8.19 6.29 -12.95
CA LEU A 3 -7.35 5.44 -12.11
C LEU A 3 -7.93 4.03 -12.22
N ASN A 4 -7.21 3.15 -12.90
CA ASN A 4 -7.66 1.79 -13.19
C ASN A 4 -7.50 0.89 -11.95
N GLY A 5 -6.42 1.08 -11.19
CA GLY A 5 -6.19 0.37 -9.95
C GLY A 5 -4.92 0.80 -9.22
N ILE A 6 -4.78 0.30 -7.99
CA ILE A 6 -3.62 0.50 -7.12
C ILE A 6 -2.96 -0.86 -6.93
N ARG A 7 -1.62 -0.92 -6.94
CA ARG A 7 -0.87 -2.18 -6.80
C ARG A 7 -0.15 -2.28 -5.46
N GLY A 8 -0.10 -3.51 -4.94
CA GLY A 8 0.67 -3.82 -3.74
C GLY A 8 2.16 -3.59 -3.94
N THR A 9 2.87 -3.48 -2.84
CA THR A 9 4.33 -3.33 -2.78
C THR A 9 4.93 -4.44 -1.93
N THR A 10 6.26 -4.43 -1.76
CA THR A 10 6.96 -5.33 -0.83
C THR A 10 6.48 -5.18 0.62
N LEU A 11 5.98 -4.00 1.01
CA LEU A 11 5.59 -3.70 2.39
C LEU A 11 4.08 -3.66 2.59
N LEU A 12 3.31 -3.24 1.58
CA LEU A 12 1.89 -2.95 1.70
C LEU A 12 1.09 -3.77 0.70
N THR A 13 0.04 -4.43 1.18
CA THR A 13 -0.97 -5.09 0.36
C THR A 13 -2.36 -4.54 0.69
N GLU A 14 -3.32 -4.76 -0.21
CA GLU A 14 -4.72 -4.45 0.07
C GLU A 14 -5.25 -5.30 1.23
N ASP A 15 -6.07 -4.69 2.07
CA ASP A 15 -6.89 -5.42 3.04
C ASP A 15 -8.02 -6.14 2.26
N PRO A 16 -8.09 -7.49 2.28
CA PRO A 16 -9.11 -8.22 1.54
C PRO A 16 -10.54 -7.94 2.06
N GLU A 17 -10.70 -7.45 3.28
CA GLU A 17 -12.00 -7.03 3.83
C GLU A 17 -12.40 -5.62 3.36
N GLN A 18 -11.43 -4.82 2.92
CA GLN A 18 -11.60 -3.44 2.47
C GLN A 18 -10.80 -3.21 1.18
N PRO A 19 -11.25 -3.81 0.06
CA PRO A 19 -10.50 -3.82 -1.18
C PRO A 19 -10.29 -2.42 -1.72
N TRP A 20 -9.14 -2.19 -2.34
CA TRP A 20 -8.82 -0.89 -2.91
C TRP A 20 -9.77 -0.53 -4.06
N PRO A 21 -10.11 0.75 -4.20
CA PRO A 21 -11.00 1.20 -5.27
C PRO A 21 -10.34 1.03 -6.65
N ARG A 22 -11.16 0.75 -7.65
CA ARG A 22 -10.78 0.47 -9.03
C ARG A 22 -11.63 1.32 -9.97
N ASN A 23 -11.09 1.65 -11.15
CA ASN A 23 -11.81 2.39 -12.20
C ASN A 23 -12.42 3.73 -11.70
N LEU A 24 -11.64 4.51 -10.96
CA LEU A 24 -12.07 5.82 -10.47
C LEU A 24 -11.86 6.90 -11.54
N SER A 25 -12.92 7.63 -11.86
CA SER A 25 -12.81 8.79 -12.76
C SER A 25 -12.29 10.02 -12.00
N ILE A 26 -11.21 10.62 -12.49
CA ILE A 26 -10.57 11.80 -11.92
C ILE A 26 -10.65 12.95 -12.93
N ALA A 27 -11.29 14.04 -12.54
CA ALA A 27 -11.38 15.27 -13.32
C ALA A 27 -10.06 16.04 -13.27
N GLY A 28 -9.46 16.31 -14.44
CA GLY A 28 -8.15 17.00 -14.52
C GLY A 28 -8.20 18.50 -14.22
N THR A 29 -9.38 19.11 -14.21
CA THR A 29 -9.60 20.55 -13.98
C THR A 29 -10.28 20.84 -12.64
N GLY A 30 -10.53 19.81 -11.83
CA GLY A 30 -11.20 19.93 -10.53
C GLY A 30 -10.24 20.07 -9.36
N SER A 31 -10.80 20.10 -8.15
CA SER A 31 -10.03 19.99 -6.90
C SER A 31 -9.33 18.63 -6.79
N ALA A 32 -8.26 18.58 -6.00
CA ALA A 32 -7.57 17.33 -5.69
C ALA A 32 -8.55 16.28 -5.16
N SER A 33 -8.51 15.08 -5.73
CA SER A 33 -9.25 13.92 -5.25
C SER A 33 -8.47 13.23 -4.15
N VAL A 34 -9.14 12.85 -3.07
CA VAL A 34 -8.56 12.04 -1.99
C VAL A 34 -9.14 10.64 -2.10
N VAL A 35 -8.27 9.64 -2.12
CA VAL A 35 -8.65 8.23 -2.15
C VAL A 35 -8.08 7.58 -0.90
N GLU A 36 -8.95 7.19 0.02
CA GLU A 36 -8.57 6.45 1.21
C GLU A 36 -8.51 4.95 0.89
N VAL A 37 -7.47 4.28 1.40
CA VAL A 37 -7.24 2.85 1.17
C VAL A 37 -6.83 2.16 2.46
N SER A 38 -7.36 0.97 2.69
CA SER A 38 -6.99 0.13 3.83
C SER A 38 -5.86 -0.80 3.44
N VAL A 39 -4.82 -0.87 4.28
CA VAL A 39 -3.59 -1.62 3.97
C VAL A 39 -3.25 -2.61 5.07
N LEU A 40 -2.64 -3.72 4.68
CA LEU A 40 -2.00 -4.69 5.56
C LEU A 40 -0.52 -4.83 5.22
N PRO A 41 0.34 -5.29 6.14
CA PRO A 41 1.68 -5.73 5.78
C PRO A 41 1.61 -6.82 4.72
N ALA A 42 2.34 -6.67 3.62
CA ALA A 42 2.38 -7.69 2.57
C ALA A 42 3.04 -9.00 3.05
N ARG A 43 3.99 -8.90 4.00
CA ARG A 43 4.72 -10.01 4.62
C ARG A 43 5.33 -9.57 5.94
N CYS A 44 5.56 -10.53 6.85
CA CYS A 44 6.06 -10.28 8.22
C CYS A 44 7.37 -11.01 8.57
N ASP A 45 8.12 -11.51 7.60
CA ASP A 45 9.42 -12.12 7.85
C ASP A 45 10.56 -11.08 7.97
N PRO A 46 11.72 -11.45 8.53
CA PRO A 46 12.82 -10.51 8.80
C PRO A 46 13.35 -9.75 7.57
N HIS A 47 13.17 -10.31 6.37
CA HIS A 47 13.67 -9.69 5.14
C HIS A 47 12.75 -8.59 4.61
N ALA A 48 11.49 -8.55 5.06
CA ALA A 48 10.47 -7.61 4.58
C ALA A 48 10.93 -6.15 4.67
N ILE A 49 11.52 -5.76 5.82
CA ILE A 49 12.03 -4.40 6.04
C ILE A 49 13.50 -4.30 5.66
N ALA A 50 14.31 -5.31 5.99
CA ALA A 50 15.77 -5.23 5.88
C ALA A 50 16.28 -5.03 4.45
N GLU A 51 15.54 -5.55 3.45
CA GLU A 51 15.92 -5.51 2.05
C GLU A 51 15.01 -4.58 1.22
N ASP A 52 14.10 -3.86 1.87
CA ASP A 52 13.20 -2.98 1.14
C ASP A 52 13.92 -1.75 0.55
N LYS A 53 13.57 -1.43 -0.69
CA LYS A 53 14.12 -0.29 -1.45
C LYS A 53 13.06 0.63 -2.02
N ALA A 54 11.81 0.16 -2.09
CA ALA A 54 10.74 0.85 -2.80
C ALA A 54 9.34 0.54 -2.23
N GLY A 55 9.24 -0.16 -1.10
CA GLY A 55 7.98 -0.65 -0.53
C GLY A 55 7.00 0.45 -0.12
N THR A 56 7.46 1.69 0.00
CA THR A 56 6.62 2.85 0.30
C THR A 56 6.14 3.61 -0.95
N ARG A 57 6.57 3.19 -2.14
CA ARG A 57 6.19 3.81 -3.42
C ARG A 57 5.00 3.05 -4.01
N LEU A 58 3.81 3.60 -3.87
CA LEU A 58 2.58 2.97 -4.37
C LEU A 58 2.46 3.15 -5.88
N PRO A 59 2.40 2.06 -6.66
CA PRO A 59 2.13 2.13 -8.08
C PRO A 59 0.62 2.23 -8.34
N VAL A 60 0.23 3.19 -9.17
CA VAL A 60 -1.14 3.44 -9.58
C VAL A 60 -1.24 3.30 -11.10
N ASP A 61 -2.10 2.41 -11.57
CA ASP A 61 -2.36 2.24 -12.99
C ASP A 61 -3.36 3.29 -13.46
N ILE A 62 -3.03 4.06 -14.50
CA ILE A 62 -3.84 5.17 -14.99
C ILE A 62 -4.04 5.12 -16.51
N THR A 63 -5.15 5.70 -16.95
CA THR A 63 -5.44 6.01 -18.36
C THR A 63 -5.83 7.48 -18.50
N ALA A 64 -5.21 8.20 -19.43
CA ALA A 64 -5.46 9.62 -19.69
C ALA A 64 -5.50 9.88 -21.20
N GLY A 65 -6.71 9.86 -21.78
CA GLY A 65 -6.87 9.90 -23.23
C GLY A 65 -6.21 8.68 -23.87
N GLU A 66 -5.35 8.89 -24.85
CA GLU A 66 -4.59 7.83 -25.53
C GLU A 66 -3.42 7.26 -24.70
N TRP A 67 -3.13 7.83 -23.54
CA TRP A 67 -2.00 7.42 -22.71
C TRP A 67 -2.44 6.44 -21.63
N SER A 68 -1.73 5.33 -21.49
CA SER A 68 -1.90 4.40 -20.38
C SER A 68 -0.56 4.07 -19.76
N GLY A 69 -0.50 3.93 -18.44
CA GLY A 69 0.74 3.57 -17.77
C GLY A 69 0.61 3.48 -16.26
N GLN A 70 1.76 3.36 -15.61
CA GLN A 70 1.86 3.31 -14.17
C GLN A 70 2.48 4.60 -13.64
N LEU A 71 1.77 5.25 -12.72
CA LEU A 71 2.28 6.37 -11.95
C LEU A 71 2.83 5.84 -10.62
N LEU A 72 4.13 6.02 -10.39
CA LEU A 72 4.75 5.67 -9.13
C LEU A 72 4.73 6.89 -8.19
N LEU A 73 3.90 6.85 -7.16
CA LEU A 73 3.81 7.92 -6.19
C LEU A 73 5.04 7.90 -5.27
N LYS A 74 5.83 8.98 -5.31
CA LYS A 74 6.99 9.12 -4.43
C LYS A 74 6.51 9.70 -3.09
N PRO A 75 6.66 8.97 -1.98
CA PRO A 75 6.30 9.50 -0.67
C PRO A 75 7.34 10.50 -0.18
N ASP A 76 6.92 11.33 0.77
CA ASP A 76 7.85 12.08 1.60
C ASP A 76 8.48 11.18 2.69
N GLU A 77 9.41 11.76 3.45
CA GLU A 77 10.13 11.04 4.50
C GLU A 77 9.24 10.68 5.69
N GLU A 78 8.21 11.50 5.99
CA GLU A 78 7.30 11.28 7.11
C GLU A 78 6.38 10.09 6.85
N PHE A 79 5.77 10.03 5.67
CA PHE A 79 5.00 8.90 5.19
C PHE A 79 5.87 7.64 5.19
N THR A 80 7.09 7.73 4.65
CA THR A 80 8.01 6.58 4.61
C THR A 80 8.26 6.02 6.01
N ARG A 81 8.60 6.87 6.97
CA ARG A 81 8.80 6.47 8.38
C ARG A 81 7.55 5.84 8.99
N SER A 82 6.39 6.41 8.71
CA SER A 82 5.10 5.93 9.23
C SER A 82 4.76 4.54 8.72
N VAL A 83 5.05 4.24 7.44
CA VAL A 83 4.85 2.90 6.87
C VAL A 83 5.76 1.87 7.54
N TYR A 84 7.06 2.16 7.72
CA TYR A 84 7.96 1.23 8.43
C TYR A 84 7.52 0.99 9.88
N ALA A 85 7.09 2.04 10.59
CA ALA A 85 6.57 1.91 11.96
C ALA A 85 5.30 1.05 12.00
N PHE A 86 4.38 1.28 11.07
CA PHE A 86 3.15 0.48 10.92
C PHE A 86 3.47 -1.00 10.69
N VAL A 87 4.30 -1.34 9.70
CA VAL A 87 4.66 -2.73 9.38
C VAL A 87 5.31 -3.40 10.59
N THR A 88 6.25 -2.71 11.25
CA THR A 88 6.92 -3.23 12.46
C THR A 88 5.91 -3.55 13.56
N ALA A 89 5.00 -2.63 13.85
CA ALA A 89 4.00 -2.80 14.91
C ALA A 89 2.98 -3.90 14.57
N ALA A 90 2.52 -3.97 13.32
CA ALA A 90 1.56 -4.97 12.87
C ALA A 90 2.16 -6.39 12.92
N CYS A 91 3.39 -6.57 12.45
CA CYS A 91 4.06 -7.87 12.44
C CYS A 91 4.44 -8.37 13.85
N ALA A 92 4.76 -7.47 14.78
CA ALA A 92 4.97 -7.84 16.19
C ALA A 92 3.68 -8.38 16.84
N LYS A 93 2.51 -7.83 16.49
CA LYS A 93 1.20 -8.30 16.96
C LYS A 93 0.81 -9.66 16.36
N ALA A 94 1.08 -9.87 15.06
CA ALA A 94 0.82 -11.14 14.40
C ALA A 94 1.64 -12.28 15.05
N GLY A 95 2.94 -12.07 15.28
CA GLY A 95 3.81 -13.06 15.90
C GLY A 95 3.45 -13.41 17.36
N SER A 96 2.89 -12.46 18.10
CA SER A 96 2.41 -12.71 19.48
C SER A 96 1.09 -13.49 19.50
N THR A 97 0.20 -13.26 18.52
CA THR A 97 -1.06 -14.00 18.38
C THR A 97 -0.81 -15.46 18.00
N GLU A 98 0.14 -15.73 17.10
CA GLU A 98 0.49 -17.10 16.69
C GLU A 98 1.24 -17.89 17.78
N SER A 99 2.04 -17.22 18.61
CA SER A 99 2.74 -17.84 19.75
C SER A 99 1.81 -18.27 20.89
N ALA A 100 0.63 -17.63 21.01
CA ALA A 100 -0.38 -18.02 21.99
C ALA A 100 -1.16 -19.28 21.56
N ASP A 101 -1.42 -19.45 20.26
CA ASP A 101 -2.14 -20.61 19.72
C ASP A 101 -1.29 -21.90 19.71
N ARG A 102 0.03 -21.76 19.48
CA ARG A 102 0.98 -22.89 19.44
C ARG A 102 1.31 -23.49 20.82
N ARG A 103 0.69 -22.99 21.90
CA ARG A 103 0.86 -23.44 23.30
C ARG A 103 -0.32 -24.26 23.84
N LYS A 104 -1.11 -24.86 22.95
CA LYS A 104 -2.16 -25.86 23.25
C LYS A 104 -1.84 -27.17 22.56
#